data_AF-A0A0X8WZX7-F1
#
_entry.id   AF-A0A0X8WZX7-F1
#
_cell.length_a   1.000
_cell.length_b   1.000
_cell.length_c   1.000
_cell.angle_alpha   90.00
_cell.angle_beta   90.00
_cell.angle_gamma   90.00
#
_symmetry.space_group_name_H-M   'P 1'
#
loop_
_entity.id
_entity.type
_entity.pdbx_description
1 polymer ?
#
loop_
_entity_poly.entity_id
_entity_poly.type
_entity_poly.pdbx_seq_one_letter_code
_entity_poly.pdbx_strand_id
1 'polypeptide(L)'
;MKNYITILLILAIITCLKLRSTGNYKYALSEDRNLYIEVYRSGLTGNMASEYLTDSANFRVFLGTYNSKKASIQCKLSGDRITVEKKLNDANTPEIIERKIYNLNDLIRRRNYN
;
A
#
# COMPACT_ATOMS: atom_id res chain seq x y z
N MET A 1 -19.63 -26.89 -33.03
CA MET A 1 -19.14 -25.49 -33.08
C MET A 1 -19.71 -24.60 -31.96
N LYS A 2 -21.00 -24.68 -31.60
CA LYS A 2 -21.58 -23.84 -30.52
C LYS A 2 -20.91 -23.97 -29.14
N ASN A 3 -20.46 -25.18 -28.76
CA ASN A 3 -19.89 -25.43 -27.43
C ASN A 3 -18.48 -24.85 -27.23
N TYR A 4 -17.69 -24.68 -28.30
CA TYR A 4 -16.33 -24.14 -28.20
C TYR A 4 -16.33 -22.63 -27.92
N ILE A 5 -17.30 -21.90 -28.47
CA ILE A 5 -17.48 -20.46 -28.20
C ILE A 5 -17.83 -20.25 -26.73
N THR A 6 -18.69 -21.09 -26.16
CA THR A 6 -19.07 -21.04 -24.75
C THR A 6 -17.87 -21.32 -23.83
N ILE A 7 -17.03 -22.31 -24.16
CA ILE A 7 -15.83 -22.63 -23.39
C ILE A 7 -14.79 -21.50 -23.45
N LEU A 8 -14.57 -20.90 -24.63
CA LEU A 8 -13.69 -19.74 -24.80
C LEU A 8 -14.18 -18.51 -24.01
N LEU A 9 -15.49 -18.25 -23.99
CA LEU A 9 -16.10 -17.20 -23.18
C LEU A 9 -15.92 -17.44 -21.68
N ILE A 10 -16.13 -18.68 -21.22
CA ILE A 10 -15.92 -19.04 -19.80
C ILE A 10 -14.44 -18.87 -19.42
N LEU A 11 -13.50 -19.31 -20.26
CA LEU A 11 -12.06 -19.10 -20.01
C LEU A 11 -11.71 -17.62 -19.94
N ALA A 12 -12.22 -16.80 -20.87
CA ALA A 12 -11.98 -15.36 -20.90
C ALA A 12 -12.52 -14.67 -19.63
N ILE A 13 -13.72 -15.03 -19.18
CA ILE A 13 -14.33 -14.52 -17.93
C ILE A 13 -13.49 -14.92 -16.71
N ILE A 14 -13.05 -16.18 -16.62
CA ILE A 14 -12.21 -16.67 -15.51
C ILE A 14 -10.86 -15.92 -15.49
N THR A 15 -10.26 -15.64 -16.66
CA THR A 15 -9.02 -14.86 -16.73
C THR A 15 -9.23 -13.41 -16.27
N CYS A 16 -10.31 -12.74 -16.70
CA CYS A 16 -10.64 -11.39 -16.27
C CYS A 16 -10.88 -11.29 -14.75
N LEU A 17 -11.54 -12.29 -14.15
CA LEU A 17 -11.79 -12.31 -12.70
C LEU A 17 -10.50 -12.50 -11.89
N LYS A 18 -9.57 -13.35 -12.36
CA LYS A 18 -8.28 -13.59 -11.68
C LYS A 18 -7.35 -12.37 -11.70
N LEU A 19 -7.39 -11.56 -12.77
CA LEU A 19 -6.58 -10.35 -12.89
C LEU A 19 -6.96 -9.26 -11.86
N ARG A 20 -8.21 -9.26 -11.36
CA ARG A 20 -8.73 -8.22 -10.46
C ARG A 20 -8.26 -8.34 -9.00
N SER A 21 -7.67 -9.48 -8.61
CA SER A 21 -7.38 -9.81 -7.19
C SER A 21 -6.07 -9.23 -6.65
N THR A 22 -5.22 -8.63 -7.48
CA THR A 22 -4.00 -7.92 -7.02
C THR A 22 -4.27 -6.44 -6.73
N GLY A 23 -5.41 -6.17 -6.08
CA GLY A 23 -5.99 -4.83 -5.97
C GLY A 23 -5.17 -3.85 -5.14
N ASN A 24 -5.20 -2.58 -5.57
CA ASN A 24 -4.84 -1.46 -4.72
C ASN A 24 -5.85 -1.39 -3.56
N TYR A 25 -5.37 -1.11 -2.36
CA TYR A 25 -6.24 -1.01 -1.18
C TYR A 25 -5.81 0.14 -0.29
N LYS A 26 -6.71 0.54 0.59
CA LYS A 26 -6.48 1.58 1.59
C LYS A 26 -6.88 1.02 2.95
N TYR A 27 -6.05 1.25 3.97
CA TYR A 27 -6.37 0.87 5.35
C TYR A 27 -6.12 2.04 6.30
N ALA A 28 -6.89 2.09 7.39
CA ALA A 28 -6.76 3.15 8.37
C ALA A 28 -5.51 2.93 9.25
N LEU A 29 -4.71 3.98 9.40
CA LEU A 29 -3.71 4.10 10.45
C LEU A 29 -4.34 4.66 11.73
N SER A 30 -5.28 5.60 11.59
CA SER A 30 -6.07 6.20 12.67
C SER A 30 -7.34 6.80 12.07
N GLU A 31 -8.48 6.20 12.37
CA GLU A 31 -9.77 6.64 11.82
C GLU A 31 -10.21 7.99 12.40
N ASP A 32 -9.95 8.21 13.70
CA ASP A 32 -10.25 9.45 14.42
C ASP A 32 -9.55 10.68 13.82
N ARG A 33 -8.39 10.48 13.18
CA ARG A 33 -7.63 11.55 12.53
C ARG A 33 -7.70 11.50 11.01
N ASN A 34 -8.57 10.67 10.45
CA ASN A 34 -8.68 10.42 9.02
C ASN A 34 -7.33 10.05 8.37
N LEU A 35 -6.47 9.29 9.06
CA LEU A 35 -5.16 8.89 8.55
C LEU A 35 -5.21 7.49 7.96
N TYR A 36 -4.70 7.36 6.74
CA TYR A 36 -4.73 6.13 5.96
C TYR A 36 -3.38 5.83 5.32
N ILE A 37 -3.17 4.54 5.06
CA ILE A 37 -2.14 4.04 4.18
C ILE A 37 -2.79 3.52 2.91
N GLU A 38 -2.39 4.08 1.77
CA GLU A 38 -2.76 3.57 0.45
C GLU A 38 -1.66 2.67 -0.08
N VAL A 39 -2.03 1.49 -0.54
CA VAL A 39 -1.12 0.48 -1.09
C VAL A 39 -1.46 0.24 -2.55
N TYR A 40 -0.48 0.48 -3.41
CA TYR A 40 -0.57 0.22 -4.84
C TYR A 40 0.27 -0.98 -5.19
N ARG A 41 -0.38 -2.04 -5.68
CA ARG A 41 0.30 -3.27 -6.11
C ARG A 41 0.56 -3.24 -7.61
N SER A 42 1.76 -3.65 -7.99
CA SER A 42 2.23 -3.64 -9.37
C SER A 42 3.14 -4.83 -9.65
N GLY A 43 3.47 -5.01 -10.92
CA GLY A 43 4.26 -6.12 -11.44
C GLY A 43 3.40 -7.33 -11.83
N LEU A 44 3.92 -8.14 -12.75
CA LEU A 44 3.21 -9.28 -13.34
C LEU A 44 2.66 -10.27 -12.29
N THR A 45 3.36 -10.39 -11.16
CA THR A 45 3.00 -11.27 -10.05
C THR A 45 2.36 -10.55 -8.86
N GLY A 46 2.12 -9.23 -8.95
CA GLY A 46 1.55 -8.42 -7.85
C GLY A 46 2.43 -8.28 -6.60
N ASN A 47 3.74 -8.53 -6.73
CA ASN A 47 4.66 -8.57 -5.59
C ASN A 47 5.33 -7.23 -5.31
N MET A 48 5.22 -6.23 -6.19
CA MET A 48 5.74 -4.89 -5.90
C MET A 48 4.63 -4.06 -5.28
N ALA A 49 4.86 -3.52 -4.09
CA ALA A 49 3.94 -2.64 -3.39
C ALA A 49 4.57 -1.26 -3.25
N SER A 50 3.79 -0.21 -3.51
CA SER A 50 4.14 1.18 -3.23
C SER A 50 3.14 1.75 -2.23
N GLU A 51 3.63 2.32 -1.15
CA GLU A 51 2.78 2.82 -0.06
C GLU A 51 2.86 4.33 0.11
N TYR A 52 1.72 4.91 0.47
CA TYR A 52 1.57 6.34 0.73
C TYR A 52 0.83 6.57 2.04
N LEU A 53 1.32 7.49 2.87
CA LEU A 53 0.61 8.01 4.02
C LEU A 53 -0.22 9.22 3.57
N THR A 54 -1.51 9.22 3.88
CA THR A 54 -2.42 10.27 3.46
C THR A 54 -3.54 10.48 4.46
N ASP A 55 -4.11 11.68 4.47
CA ASP A 55 -5.39 11.95 5.11
C ASP A 55 -6.58 11.91 4.12
N SER A 56 -6.35 11.42 2.90
CA SER A 56 -7.27 11.42 1.75
C SER A 56 -7.69 12.82 1.23
N ALA A 57 -7.32 13.91 1.88
CA ALA A 57 -7.88 15.24 1.58
C ALA A 57 -6.82 16.33 1.40
N ASN A 58 -5.81 16.39 2.26
CA ASN A 58 -4.87 17.51 2.34
C ASN A 58 -3.43 17.11 2.02
N PHE A 59 -3.02 15.88 2.31
CA PHE A 59 -1.64 15.48 2.03
C PHE A 59 -1.52 14.03 1.60
N ARG A 60 -0.46 13.74 0.85
CA ARG A 60 -0.09 12.39 0.44
C ARG A 60 1.43 12.29 0.35
N VAL A 61 2.02 11.49 1.22
CA VAL A 61 3.47 11.31 1.35
C VAL A 61 3.84 9.92 0.87
N PHE A 62 4.76 9.83 -0.08
CA PHE A 62 5.32 8.56 -0.51
C PHE A 62 6.20 7.95 0.59
N LEU A 63 5.89 6.73 1.00
CA LEU A 63 6.63 6.01 2.05
C LEU A 63 7.72 5.13 1.45
N GLY A 64 7.46 4.55 0.29
CA GLY A 64 8.43 3.74 -0.43
C GLY A 64 7.79 2.68 -1.33
N THR A 65 8.64 2.04 -2.13
CA THR A 65 8.31 0.85 -2.92
C THR A 65 9.14 -0.32 -2.42
N TYR A 66 8.52 -1.51 -2.36
CA TYR A 66 9.18 -2.72 -1.89
C TYR A 66 8.57 -3.97 -2.52
N ASN A 67 9.33 -5.07 -2.48
CA ASN A 67 8.81 -6.38 -2.84
C ASN A 67 8.09 -6.98 -1.61
N SER A 68 6.78 -7.14 -1.67
CA SER A 68 5.92 -7.59 -0.56
C SER A 68 6.25 -9.00 -0.05
N LYS A 69 6.97 -9.81 -0.83
CA LYS A 69 7.50 -11.11 -0.37
C LYS A 69 8.76 -10.98 0.47
N LYS A 70 9.50 -9.88 0.34
CA LYS A 70 10.82 -9.68 0.95
C LYS A 70 10.84 -8.57 2.00
N ALA A 71 9.85 -7.70 2.01
CA ALA A 71 9.83 -6.54 2.87
C ALA A 71 8.41 -6.06 3.14
N SER A 72 8.28 -5.21 4.15
CA SER A 72 7.06 -4.49 4.50
C SER A 72 7.39 -3.09 4.99
N ILE A 73 6.41 -2.18 4.91
CA ILE A 73 6.45 -0.90 5.61
C ILE A 73 5.43 -0.98 6.74
N GLN A 74 5.84 -0.58 7.94
CA GLN A 74 4.97 -0.51 9.12
C GLN A 74 4.90 0.93 9.59
N CYS A 75 3.68 1.41 9.82
CA CYS A 75 3.43 2.75 10.32
C CYS A 75 2.82 2.65 11.73
N LYS A 76 3.29 3.50 12.64
CA LYS A 76 2.73 3.64 13.99
C LYS A 76 2.54 5.12 14.33
N LEU A 77 1.33 5.46 14.77
CA LEU A 77 1.01 6.78 15.30
C LEU A 77 1.14 6.78 16.83
N SER A 78 1.75 7.83 17.39
CA SER A 78 1.80 8.10 18.82
C SER A 78 1.75 9.60 19.06
N GLY A 79 0.63 10.10 19.59
CA GLY A 79 0.33 11.53 19.59
C GLY A 79 0.34 12.08 18.17
N ASP A 80 1.15 13.10 17.90
CA ASP A 80 1.33 13.68 16.56
C ASP A 80 2.51 13.09 15.80
N ARG A 81 3.19 12.08 16.36
CA ARG A 81 4.39 11.49 15.77
C ARG A 81 4.05 10.21 15.03
N ILE A 82 4.34 10.17 13.74
CA ILE A 82 4.18 9.00 12.89
C ILE A 82 5.55 8.40 12.65
N THR A 83 5.76 7.18 13.16
CA THR A 83 6.97 6.40 12.93
C THR A 83 6.70 5.45 11.77
N VAL A 84 7.56 5.50 10.74
CA VAL A 84 7.50 4.63 9.57
C VAL A 84 8.76 3.79 9.54
N GLU A 85 8.61 2.47 9.55
CA GLU A 85 9.71 1.52 9.54
C GLU A 85 9.59 0.60 8.32
N LYS A 86 10.64 0.55 7.49
CA LYS A 86 10.77 -0.46 6.46
C LYS A 86 11.50 -1.66 7.05
N LYS A 87 10.89 -2.83 6.93
CA LYS A 87 11.42 -4.09 7.47
C LYS A 87 11.69 -5.07 6.35
N LEU A 88 12.80 -5.79 6.45
CA LEU A 88 13.00 -7.00 5.65
C LEU A 88 12.26 -8.15 6.33
N ASN A 89 11.48 -8.87 5.54
CA ASN A 89 10.79 -10.07 5.97
C ASN A 89 11.76 -11.25 5.78
N ASP A 90 12.75 -11.39 6.66
CA ASP A 90 13.56 -12.61 6.75
C ASP A 90 12.84 -13.63 7.66
N ALA A 91 13.07 -14.92 7.41
CA ALA A 91 12.34 -16.03 8.02
C ALA A 91 12.53 -16.11 9.55
N ASN A 92 13.63 -15.57 10.08
CA ASN A 92 14.00 -15.74 11.48
C ASN A 92 13.85 -14.47 12.33
N THR A 93 14.10 -13.28 11.77
CA THR A 93 13.96 -12.02 12.53
C THR A 93 13.74 -10.84 11.59
N PRO A 94 12.63 -10.10 11.71
CA PRO A 94 12.42 -8.89 10.91
C PRO A 94 13.46 -7.81 11.26
N GLU A 95 14.29 -7.44 10.29
CA GLU A 95 15.28 -6.37 10.45
C GLU A 95 14.72 -5.03 9.96
N ILE A 96 14.90 -3.96 10.75
CA ILE A 96 14.56 -2.60 10.33
C ILE A 96 15.71 -2.04 9.50
N ILE A 97 15.46 -1.84 8.20
CA ILE A 97 16.46 -1.31 7.27
C ILE A 97 16.33 0.19 7.05
N GLU A 98 15.18 0.77 7.38
CA GLU A 98 14.93 2.20 7.24
C GLU A 98 13.90 2.66 8.27
N ARG A 99 14.14 3.82 8.89
CA ARG A 99 13.19 4.45 9.81
C ARG A 99 13.05 5.93 9.46
N LYS A 100 11.81 6.37 9.26
CA LYS A 100 11.43 7.78 9.10
C LYS A 100 10.45 8.18 10.19
N ILE A 101 10.50 9.44 10.57
CA ILE A 101 9.59 10.01 11.55
C ILE A 101 8.98 11.25 10.93
N TYR A 102 7.66 11.32 10.94
CA TYR A 102 6.90 12.50 10.52
C TYR A 102 6.14 13.08 11.71
N ASN A 103 6.00 14.40 11.71
CA ASN A 103 5.05 15.10 12.56
C ASN A 103 3.78 15.38 11.76
N LEU A 104 2.63 14.97 12.27
CA LEU A 104 1.34 15.11 11.59
C LEU A 104 1.00 16.58 11.29
N ASN A 105 1.21 17.47 12.26
CA ASN A 105 0.91 18.89 12.10
C ASN A 105 1.80 19.55 11.04
N ASP A 106 3.02 19.04 10.86
CA ASP A 106 3.91 19.54 9.81
C ASP A 106 3.48 19.05 8.43
N LEU A 107 3.01 17.79 8.33
CA LEU A 107 2.46 17.26 7.07
C LEU A 107 1.23 18.04 6.62
N ILE A 108 0.33 18.36 7.55
CA ILE A 108 -0.85 19.19 7.28
C ILE A 108 -0.42 20.61 6.86
N ARG A 109 0.57 21.20 7.56
CA ARG A 109 1.04 22.56 7.27
C ARG A 109 1.79 22.71 5.95
N ARG A 110 2.56 21.71 5.50
CA ARG A 110 3.30 21.74 4.22
C ARG A 110 2.42 21.97 3.00
N ARG A 111 1.13 21.65 3.09
CA ARG A 111 0.13 21.98 2.05
C ARG A 111 -0.17 23.47 1.95
N ASN A 112 -0.07 24.23 3.03
CA ASN A 112 -0.42 25.65 3.03
C ASN A 112 0.66 26.55 2.39
N TYR A 113 1.78 25.96 1.92
CA TYR A 113 2.91 26.69 1.35
C TYR A 113 3.21 26.31 -0.12
N ASN A 114 2.41 25.42 -0.72
CA ASN A 114 2.45 25.07 -2.14
C ASN A 114 1.09 25.38 -2.78
#